data_AF-A0A194ARB6-F1
#
_entry.id   AF-A0A194ARB6-F1
#
_cell.length_a   1.000
_cell.length_b   1.000
_cell.length_c   1.000
_cell.angle_alpha   90.00
_cell.angle_beta   90.00
_cell.angle_gamma   90.00
#
_symmetry.space_group_name_H-M   'P 1'
#
loop_
_entity.id
_entity.type
_entity.pdbx_description
1 polymer ?
#
loop_
_entity_poly.entity_id
_entity_poly.type
_entity_poly.pdbx_seq_one_letter_code
_entity_poly.pdbx_strand_id
1 'polypeptide(L)'
;MKTLLLTLVVVTIVCLDLGHTRICLTDYSIFYETTETCPEGQNICIKKFPKGIPFLPWIIRGCAATCPKRDRHTYIECCAADKCNR
;
A
#
# COMPACT_ATOMS: atom_id res chain seq x y z
N MET A 1 16.71 9.76 -38.20
CA MET A 1 16.78 8.55 -37.35
C MET A 1 16.91 8.84 -35.85
N LYS A 2 17.30 10.05 -35.42
CA LYS A 2 17.54 10.37 -33.99
C LYS A 2 16.25 10.59 -33.16
N THR A 3 15.17 11.04 -33.80
CA THR A 3 13.87 11.33 -33.16
C THR A 3 13.13 10.09 -32.70
N LEU A 4 13.13 9.02 -33.49
CA LEU A 4 12.49 7.73 -33.16
C LEU A 4 13.09 7.08 -31.90
N LEU A 5 14.40 7.15 -31.76
CA LEU A 5 15.13 6.56 -30.64
C LEU A 5 14.86 7.35 -29.34
N LEU A 6 14.81 8.69 -29.44
CA LEU A 6 14.41 9.56 -28.33
C LEU A 6 12.96 9.31 -27.90
N THR A 7 12.02 9.15 -28.84
CA THR A 7 10.61 8.87 -28.50
C THR A 7 10.43 7.50 -27.82
N LEU A 8 11.18 6.48 -28.26
CA LEU A 8 11.09 5.14 -27.67
C LEU A 8 11.59 5.13 -26.22
N VAL A 9 12.71 5.81 -25.97
CA VAL A 9 13.30 5.93 -24.63
C VAL A 9 12.36 6.67 -23.68
N VAL A 10 11.74 7.77 -24.11
CA VAL A 10 10.77 8.51 -23.27
C VAL A 10 9.55 7.65 -22.93
N VAL A 11 9.01 6.88 -23.89
CA VAL A 11 7.89 5.97 -23.62
C VAL A 11 8.28 4.90 -22.61
N THR A 12 9.47 4.31 -22.73
CA THR A 12 9.91 3.27 -21.77
C THR A 12 10.12 3.80 -20.36
N ILE A 13 10.60 5.04 -20.20
CA ILE A 13 10.81 5.64 -18.87
C ILE A 13 9.46 6.00 -18.23
N VAL A 14 8.53 6.60 -18.99
CA VAL A 14 7.17 6.90 -18.51
C VAL A 14 6.40 5.62 -18.15
N CYS A 15 6.60 4.52 -18.89
CA CYS A 15 6.01 3.22 -18.55
C CYS A 15 6.66 2.55 -17.34
N LEU A 16 7.94 2.84 -17.04
CA LEU A 16 8.65 2.28 -15.88
C LEU A 16 8.21 2.93 -14.57
N ASP A 17 8.02 4.25 -14.56
CA ASP A 17 7.54 4.98 -13.38
C ASP A 17 6.07 4.65 -13.03
N LEU A 18 5.31 4.15 -14.00
CA LEU A 18 3.95 3.65 -13.79
C LEU A 18 3.89 2.24 -13.17
N GLY A 19 5.02 1.52 -13.07
CA GLY A 19 5.03 0.08 -12.76
C GLY A 19 5.44 -0.32 -11.35
N HIS A 20 5.69 0.62 -10.43
CA HIS A 20 6.05 0.25 -9.07
C HIS A 20 4.80 -0.09 -8.25
N THR A 21 4.45 -1.38 -8.28
CA THR A 21 3.35 -1.92 -7.49
C THR A 21 3.74 -2.00 -6.01
N ARG A 22 3.02 -1.26 -5.16
CA ARG A 22 3.19 -1.26 -3.71
C ARG A 22 2.91 -2.66 -3.14
N ILE A 23 3.69 -3.11 -2.16
CA ILE A 23 3.37 -4.34 -1.41
C ILE A 23 2.93 -3.97 0.01
N CYS A 24 1.77 -4.47 0.44
CA CYS A 24 1.24 -4.24 1.78
C CYS A 24 0.99 -5.57 2.51
N LEU A 25 0.96 -5.53 3.84
CA LEU A 25 0.52 -6.67 4.64
C LEU A 25 -0.99 -6.75 4.63
N THR A 26 -1.52 -7.97 4.52
CA THR A 26 -2.93 -8.29 4.75
C THR A 26 -3.14 -8.85 6.16
N ASP A 27 -2.12 -9.55 6.68
CA ASP A 27 -2.08 -10.02 8.06
C ASP A 27 -0.63 -10.05 8.58
N TYR A 28 -0.48 -9.90 9.90
CA TYR A 28 0.81 -9.91 10.57
C TYR A 28 0.68 -10.39 12.01
N SER A 29 1.50 -11.39 12.33
CA SER A 29 1.76 -11.88 13.68
C SER A 29 3.26 -12.03 13.91
N ILE A 30 3.65 -12.39 15.14
CA ILE A 30 5.05 -12.71 15.48
C ILE A 30 5.55 -13.94 14.69
N PHE A 31 4.65 -14.81 14.23
CA PHE A 31 5.00 -16.09 13.59
C PHE A 31 4.85 -16.11 12.07
N TYR A 32 4.06 -15.21 11.50
CA TYR A 32 3.82 -15.17 10.05
C TYR A 32 3.41 -13.78 9.58
N GLU A 33 3.66 -13.53 8.29
CA GLU A 33 3.15 -12.37 7.56
C GLU A 33 2.49 -12.83 6.27
N THR A 34 1.36 -12.22 5.91
CA THR A 34 0.75 -12.38 4.59
C THR A 34 0.73 -11.03 3.89
N THR A 35 0.98 -11.05 2.58
CA THR A 35 1.14 -9.84 1.77
C THR A 35 0.24 -9.87 0.56
N GLU A 36 -0.11 -8.70 0.07
CA GLU A 36 -0.72 -8.52 -1.25
C GLU A 36 0.08 -7.50 -2.06
N THR A 37 0.14 -7.71 -3.37
CA THR A 37 0.57 -6.68 -4.32
C THR A 37 -0.61 -5.77 -4.57
N CYS A 38 -0.44 -4.48 -4.29
CA CYS A 38 -1.51 -3.51 -4.44
C CYS A 38 -1.88 -3.30 -5.90
N PRO A 39 -3.18 -3.13 -6.20
CA PRO A 39 -3.63 -2.73 -7.52
C PRO A 39 -3.03 -1.38 -7.94
N GLU A 40 -2.96 -1.15 -9.25
CA GLU A 40 -2.56 0.15 -9.81
C GLU A 40 -3.34 1.31 -9.19
N GLY A 41 -2.62 2.37 -8.82
CA GLY A 41 -3.18 3.52 -8.12
C GLY A 41 -3.39 3.36 -6.62
N GLN A 42 -3.09 2.19 -6.02
CA GLN A 42 -3.16 1.97 -4.57
C GLN A 42 -1.77 1.96 -3.92
N ASN A 43 -1.19 3.15 -3.76
CA ASN A 43 0.20 3.30 -3.30
C ASN A 43 0.37 3.44 -1.78
N ILE A 44 -0.71 3.27 -1.00
CA ILE A 44 -0.74 3.44 0.45
C ILE A 44 -1.11 2.11 1.12
N CYS A 45 -0.34 1.70 2.12
CA CYS A 45 -0.72 0.62 3.03
C CYS A 45 -1.51 1.19 4.21
N ILE A 46 -2.54 0.46 4.63
CA ILE A 46 -3.38 0.81 5.78
C ILE A 46 -3.27 -0.23 6.89
N LYS A 47 -3.41 0.24 8.13
CA LYS A 47 -3.61 -0.57 9.33
C LYS A 47 -4.72 0.06 10.16
N LYS A 48 -5.80 -0.69 10.41
CA LYS A 48 -6.92 -0.25 11.25
C LYS A 48 -7.01 -1.14 12.48
N PHE A 49 -7.19 -0.52 13.64
CA PHE A 49 -7.31 -1.20 14.93
C PHE A 49 -8.32 -0.50 15.84
N PRO A 50 -9.02 -1.22 16.74
CA PRO A 50 -10.06 -0.64 17.59
C PRO A 50 -9.51 0.38 18.59
N LYS A 51 -10.33 1.39 18.88
CA LYS A 51 -10.14 2.30 20.01
C LYS A 51 -10.73 1.69 21.27
N GLY A 52 -9.99 1.75 22.37
CA GLY A 52 -10.53 1.51 23.72
C GLY A 52 -10.72 0.05 24.14
N ILE A 53 -10.55 -0.93 23.27
CA ILE A 53 -10.59 -2.36 23.66
C ILE A 53 -9.30 -3.07 23.21
N PRO A 54 -8.34 -3.32 24.14
CA PRO A 54 -7.03 -3.88 23.82
C PRO A 54 -7.04 -5.34 23.32
N PHE A 55 -8.19 -6.03 23.39
CA PHE A 55 -8.30 -7.47 23.15
C PHE A 55 -9.19 -7.87 21.97
N LEU A 56 -9.70 -6.94 21.15
CA LEU A 56 -10.40 -7.36 19.93
C LEU A 56 -9.39 -7.69 18.82
N PRO A 57 -9.44 -8.90 18.22
CA PRO A 57 -8.45 -9.41 17.28
C PRO A 57 -8.55 -8.81 15.86
N TRP A 58 -9.47 -7.89 15.62
CA TRP A 58 -9.69 -7.31 14.29
C TRP A 58 -8.70 -6.19 13.95
N ILE A 59 -7.47 -6.56 13.64
CA ILE A 59 -6.56 -5.67 12.90
C ILE A 59 -6.82 -5.87 11.41
N ILE A 60 -7.25 -4.81 10.73
CA ILE A 60 -7.47 -4.85 9.28
C ILE A 60 -6.28 -4.19 8.61
N ARG A 61 -5.68 -4.88 7.66
CA ARG A 61 -4.57 -4.38 6.86
C ARG A 61 -4.86 -4.54 5.37
N GLY A 62 -4.17 -3.77 4.54
CA GLY A 62 -4.21 -3.92 3.09
C GLY A 62 -3.82 -2.64 2.34
N CYS A 63 -4.20 -2.59 1.08
CA CYS A 63 -3.94 -1.49 0.17
C CYS A 63 -5.06 -0.42 0.16
N ALA A 64 -4.69 0.82 -0.15
CA ALA A 64 -5.62 1.91 -0.39
C ALA A 64 -5.05 2.94 -1.39
N ALA A 65 -5.93 3.58 -2.16
CA ALA A 65 -5.55 4.72 -3.01
C ALA A 65 -5.32 6.01 -2.20
N THR A 66 -6.10 6.19 -1.13
CA THR A 66 -5.98 7.34 -0.21
C THR A 66 -6.08 6.86 1.23
N CYS A 67 -5.46 7.59 2.16
CA CYS A 67 -5.56 7.26 3.58
C CYS A 67 -7.01 7.50 4.06
N PRO A 68 -7.71 6.47 4.59
CA PRO A 68 -9.09 6.62 5.03
C PRO A 68 -9.23 7.65 6.15
N LYS A 69 -10.37 8.36 6.19
CA LYS A 69 -10.69 9.27 7.29
C LYS A 69 -10.80 8.51 8.60
N ARG A 70 -10.32 9.12 9.69
CA ARG A 70 -10.40 8.55 11.04
C ARG A 70 -11.86 8.29 11.43
N ASP A 71 -12.12 7.10 11.93
CA ASP A 71 -13.40 6.72 12.54
C ASP A 71 -13.39 7.04 14.05
N ARG A 72 -14.56 7.21 14.65
CA ARG A 72 -14.73 7.34 16.11
C ARG A 72 -14.30 6.08 16.85
N HIS A 73 -14.46 4.91 16.24
CA HIS A 73 -14.23 3.61 16.90
C HIS A 73 -12.91 2.93 16.52
N THR A 74 -12.18 3.44 15.52
CA THR A 74 -10.92 2.85 15.08
C THR A 74 -9.80 3.90 14.96
N TYR A 75 -8.58 3.46 15.22
CA TYR A 75 -7.36 4.13 14.80
C TYR A 75 -7.00 3.65 13.39
N ILE A 76 -6.47 4.55 12.59
CA ILE A 76 -6.03 4.28 11.22
C ILE A 76 -4.63 4.84 11.07
N GLU A 77 -3.71 3.96 10.70
CA GLU A 77 -2.34 4.28 10.32
C GLU A 77 -2.17 4.02 8.84
N CYS A 78 -1.48 4.93 8.17
CA CYS A 78 -1.21 4.88 6.73
C CYS A 78 0.26 5.15 6.48
N CYS A 79 0.83 4.44 5.51
CA CYS A 79 2.23 4.59 5.13
C CYS A 79 2.43 4.21 3.66
N ALA A 80 3.53 4.66 3.06
CA ALA A 80 3.79 4.53 1.62
C ALA A 80 5.16 3.90 1.33
N ALA A 81 5.47 2.82 2.05
CA ALA A 81 6.64 1.97 1.82
C ALA A 81 6.20 0.50 1.86
N ASP A 82 6.99 -0.40 1.28
CA ASP A 82 6.59 -1.80 1.23
C ASP A 82 6.53 -2.43 2.64
N LYS A 83 5.45 -3.16 2.90
CA LYS A 83 5.16 -3.83 4.19
C LYS A 83 5.25 -2.90 5.42
N CYS A 84 5.04 -1.61 5.23
CA CYS A 84 5.18 -0.61 6.30
C CYS A 84 4.08 -0.69 7.38
N ASN A 85 3.02 -1.46 7.14
CA ASN A 85 1.83 -1.56 7.99
C ASN A 85 1.85 -2.77 8.95
N ARG A 86 3.01 -3.13 9.49
CA ARG A 86 3.17 -4.21 10.50
C ARG A 86 2.33 -3.92 11.75
#